data_AF-A0A7X7DRY8-F1
#
_entry.id   AF-A0A7X7DRY8-F1
#
_cell.length_a   1.000
_cell.length_b   1.000
_cell.length_c   1.000
_cell.angle_alpha   90.00
_cell.angle_beta   90.00
_cell.angle_gamma   90.00
#
_symmetry.space_group_name_H-M   'P 1'
#
loop_
_entity.id
_entity.type
_entity.pdbx_description
1 polymer ?
#
loop_
_entity_poly.entity_id
_entity_poly.type
_entity_poly.pdbx_seq_one_letter_code
_entity_poly.pdbx_strand_id
1 'polypeptide(L)'
;MKLLVIALLAIVVSGASQSYAAETAQSFEEDIFQTSAGEVKITFVGHGTLIFSFDGKVLHVDPYSKVADYSLLPKADGVLITHEHQDHLDKAALQHILTPETDIVLNAKSAEILGRGRALQNGHAT
;
A
#
# COMPACT_ATOMS: atom_id res chain seq x y z
N MET A 1 -64.42 -5.44 -27.91
CA MET A 1 -64.71 -4.41 -26.86
C MET A 1 -64.07 -4.92 -25.58
N LYS A 2 -63.06 -4.32 -24.93
CA LYS A 2 -62.60 -2.94 -24.75
C LYS A 2 -61.06 -2.99 -24.62
N LEU A 3 -60.35 -2.29 -25.51
CA LEU A 3 -59.53 -1.09 -25.22
C LEU A 3 -58.20 -1.36 -24.50
N LEU A 4 -57.13 -1.15 -25.27
CA LEU A 4 -55.78 -0.79 -24.82
C LEU A 4 -55.81 0.35 -23.79
N VAL A 5 -54.90 0.31 -22.81
CA VAL A 5 -54.12 1.50 -22.41
C VAL A 5 -52.68 1.06 -22.16
N ILE A 6 -51.80 1.50 -23.06
CA ILE A 6 -50.35 1.53 -22.89
C ILE A 6 -50.04 2.75 -22.00
N ALA A 7 -49.26 2.55 -20.94
CA ALA A 7 -48.53 3.63 -20.29
C ALA A 7 -47.07 3.17 -20.12
N LEU A 8 -46.34 3.36 -21.21
CA LEU A 8 -44.89 3.30 -21.29
C LEU A 8 -44.36 4.50 -20.50
N LEU A 9 -43.90 4.31 -19.26
CA LEU A 9 -43.12 5.34 -18.57
C LEU A 9 -41.65 5.13 -18.95
N ALA A 10 -41.27 5.70 -20.10
CA ALA A 10 -39.88 5.86 -20.47
C ALA A 10 -39.24 6.85 -19.50
N ILE A 11 -38.51 6.34 -18.50
CA ILE A 11 -37.60 7.17 -17.72
C ILE A 11 -36.37 7.42 -18.60
N VAL A 12 -36.42 8.54 -19.31
CA VAL A 12 -35.25 9.13 -19.96
C VAL A 12 -34.39 9.71 -18.84
N VAL A 13 -33.44 8.92 -18.33
CA VAL A 13 -32.32 9.50 -17.57
C VAL A 13 -31.32 10.03 -18.59
N SER A 14 -31.39 11.34 -18.75
CA SER A 14 -30.44 12.19 -19.46
C SER A 14 -28.98 11.87 -19.08
N GLY A 15 -28.12 11.91 -20.09
CA GLY A 15 -26.72 11.52 -20.03
C GLY A 15 -25.91 12.24 -18.95
N ALA A 16 -25.45 11.46 -17.97
CA ALA A 16 -24.19 11.70 -17.30
C ALA A 16 -23.20 10.70 -17.89
N SER A 17 -22.26 11.18 -18.70
CA SER A 17 -21.08 10.42 -19.07
C SER A 17 -20.33 10.09 -17.78
N GLN A 18 -20.55 8.91 -17.22
CA GLN A 18 -19.69 8.39 -16.17
C GLN A 18 -18.33 8.12 -16.82
N SER A 19 -17.43 9.09 -16.69
CA SER A 19 -16.01 8.88 -16.91
C SER A 19 -15.53 7.89 -15.85
N TYR A 20 -15.50 6.61 -16.20
CA TYR A 20 -14.67 5.65 -15.48
C TYR A 20 -13.23 6.07 -15.74
N ALA A 21 -12.64 6.81 -14.79
CA ALA A 21 -11.21 6.97 -14.76
C ALA A 21 -10.64 5.55 -14.63
N ALA A 22 -9.99 5.07 -15.68
CA ALA A 22 -9.18 3.88 -15.56
C ALA A 22 -8.06 4.23 -14.60
N GLU A 23 -8.16 3.79 -13.35
CA GLU A 23 -7.01 3.76 -12.44
C GLU A 23 -5.97 2.87 -13.11
N THR A 24 -4.96 3.51 -13.69
CA THR A 24 -3.77 2.79 -14.14
C THR A 24 -3.06 2.32 -12.90
N ALA A 25 -3.37 1.09 -12.47
CA ALA A 25 -2.63 0.43 -11.41
C ALA A 25 -1.15 0.40 -11.80
N GLN A 26 -0.28 0.94 -10.93
CA GLN A 26 1.15 0.85 -11.12
C GLN A 26 1.54 -0.64 -11.06
N SER A 27 2.02 -1.18 -12.18
CA SER A 27 2.50 -2.56 -12.25
C SER A 27 3.95 -2.63 -11.79
N PHE A 28 4.23 -3.52 -10.85
CA PHE A 28 5.57 -3.79 -10.35
C PHE A 28 6.00 -5.21 -10.71
N GLU A 29 7.30 -5.44 -10.74
CA GLU A 29 7.84 -6.79 -10.78
C GLU A 29 7.56 -7.49 -9.44
N GLU A 30 7.29 -8.79 -9.48
CA GLU A 30 6.96 -9.57 -8.29
C GLU A 30 7.66 -10.94 -8.33
N ASP A 31 8.19 -11.37 -7.19
CA ASP A 31 8.62 -12.73 -6.93
C ASP A 31 7.68 -13.40 -5.93
N ILE A 32 7.41 -14.69 -6.14
CA ILE A 32 6.53 -15.49 -5.28
C ILE A 32 7.28 -16.73 -4.78
N PHE A 33 7.29 -16.92 -3.46
CA PHE A 33 7.93 -18.03 -2.78
C PHE A 33 6.91 -18.85 -1.99
N GLN A 34 6.93 -20.17 -2.18
CA GLN A 34 6.13 -21.10 -1.37
C GLN A 34 6.89 -21.48 -0.10
N THR A 35 6.26 -21.31 1.05
CA THR A 35 6.81 -21.73 2.35
C THR A 35 5.86 -22.74 3.02
N SER A 36 6.30 -23.41 4.08
CA SER A 36 5.43 -24.28 4.88
C SER A 36 4.28 -23.53 5.58
N ALA A 37 4.41 -22.21 5.73
CA ALA A 37 3.41 -21.35 6.36
C ALA A 37 2.54 -20.58 5.34
N GLY A 38 2.71 -20.85 4.04
CA GLY A 38 1.97 -20.20 2.97
C GLY A 38 2.85 -19.45 1.99
N GLU A 39 2.20 -18.75 1.07
CA GLU A 39 2.85 -17.99 0.00
C GLU A 39 3.36 -16.64 0.52
N VAL A 40 4.65 -16.37 0.27
CA VAL A 40 5.25 -15.03 0.44
C VAL A 40 5.39 -14.41 -0.94
N LYS A 41 4.80 -13.23 -1.13
CA LYS A 41 5.00 -12.41 -2.32
C LYS A 41 5.88 -11.21 -2.01
N ILE A 42 6.86 -10.94 -2.86
CA ILE A 42 7.74 -9.77 -2.79
C ILE A 42 7.48 -8.92 -4.03
N THR A 43 7.09 -7.67 -3.83
CA THR A 43 6.87 -6.69 -4.90
C THR A 43 8.04 -5.71 -4.91
N PHE A 44 8.70 -5.57 -6.07
CA PHE A 44 9.85 -4.69 -6.27
C PHE A 44 9.38 -3.30 -6.70
N VAL A 45 9.33 -2.34 -5.75
CA VAL A 45 8.80 -1.00 -5.98
C VAL A 45 9.84 -0.10 -6.67
N GLY A 46 11.12 -0.27 -6.31
CA GLY A 46 12.26 0.44 -6.88
C GLY A 46 13.30 0.82 -5.82
N HIS A 47 14.55 1.10 -6.23
CA HIS A 47 15.65 1.38 -5.29
C HIS A 47 15.84 0.24 -4.26
N GLY A 48 15.79 0.53 -2.96
CA GLY A 48 15.79 -0.43 -1.86
C GLY A 48 14.37 -0.73 -1.32
N THR A 49 13.32 -0.24 -1.99
CA THR A 49 11.95 -0.33 -1.53
C THR A 49 11.29 -1.64 -1.97
N LEU A 50 10.75 -2.38 -1.00
CA LEU A 50 10.04 -3.64 -1.21
C LEU A 50 8.70 -3.64 -0.48
N ILE A 51 7.74 -4.42 -0.99
CA ILE A 51 6.52 -4.77 -0.26
C ILE A 51 6.45 -6.29 -0.14
N PHE A 52 6.34 -6.78 1.07
CA PHE A 52 6.07 -8.19 1.36
C PHE A 52 4.57 -8.36 1.63
N SER A 53 3.96 -9.33 0.96
CA SER A 53 2.61 -9.81 1.28
C SER A 53 2.70 -11.26 1.73
N PHE A 54 2.22 -11.55 2.94
CA PHE A 54 2.26 -12.89 3.53
C PHE A 54 1.12 -13.05 4.54
N ASP A 55 0.36 -14.15 4.47
CA ASP A 55 -0.75 -14.45 5.39
C ASP A 55 -1.75 -13.27 5.57
N GLY A 56 -2.08 -12.60 4.46
CA GLY A 56 -2.96 -11.43 4.46
C GLY A 56 -2.38 -10.17 5.11
N LYS A 57 -1.08 -10.17 5.45
CA LYS A 57 -0.34 -9.04 6.01
C LYS A 57 0.53 -8.35 4.99
N VAL A 58 0.67 -7.03 5.13
CA VAL A 58 1.51 -6.19 4.28
C VAL A 58 2.63 -5.54 5.09
N LEU A 59 3.88 -5.85 4.73
CA LEU A 59 5.08 -5.22 5.27
C LEU A 59 5.74 -4.36 4.18
N HIS A 60 5.84 -3.05 4.42
CA HIS A 60 6.63 -2.16 3.55
C HIS A 60 8.06 -2.03 4.08
N VAL A 61 9.05 -2.10 3.19
CA VAL A 61 10.47 -1.90 3.51
C VAL A 61 10.95 -0.65 2.79
N ASP A 62 11.57 0.25 3.56
CA ASP A 62 12.15 1.52 3.09
C ASP A 62 11.25 2.29 2.10
N PRO A 63 10.04 2.73 2.52
CA PRO A 63 9.13 3.45 1.65
C PRO A 63 9.76 4.73 1.08
N TYR A 64 9.69 4.90 -0.24
CA TYR A 64 10.24 6.07 -0.93
C TYR A 64 9.29 6.62 -2.02
N SER A 65 8.78 7.83 -1.82
CA SER A 65 7.73 8.44 -2.66
C SER A 65 8.18 8.77 -4.09
N LYS A 66 9.48 8.67 -4.39
CA LYS A 66 10.00 8.90 -5.75
C LYS A 66 9.86 7.69 -6.67
N VAL A 67 9.59 6.50 -6.14
CA VAL A 67 9.48 5.27 -6.95
C VAL A 67 8.04 4.76 -7.10
N ALA A 68 7.08 5.27 -6.32
CA ALA A 68 5.67 4.90 -6.42
C ALA A 68 4.72 5.97 -5.86
N ASP A 69 3.48 5.94 -6.32
CA ASP A 69 2.37 6.66 -5.68
C ASP A 69 1.82 5.84 -4.50
N TYR A 70 2.28 6.17 -3.29
CA TYR A 70 1.89 5.46 -2.07
C TYR A 70 0.41 5.66 -1.69
N SER A 71 -0.31 6.61 -2.29
CA SER A 71 -1.74 6.75 -2.05
C SER A 71 -2.55 5.59 -2.65
N LEU A 72 -1.99 4.90 -3.64
CA LEU A 72 -2.58 3.75 -4.33
C LEU A 72 -2.09 2.40 -3.77
N LEU A 73 -1.12 2.41 -2.85
CA LEU A 73 -0.55 1.19 -2.28
C LEU A 73 -1.31 0.72 -1.02
N PRO A 74 -1.28 -0.59 -0.70
CA PRO A 74 -1.95 -1.10 0.50
C PRO A 74 -1.41 -0.47 1.78
N LYS A 75 -2.30 -0.30 2.76
CA LYS A 75 -1.90 0.12 4.12
C LYS A 75 -0.98 -0.93 4.74
N ALA A 76 -0.04 -0.45 5.54
CA ALA A 76 0.96 -1.29 6.17
C ALA A 76 0.42 -1.90 7.47
N ASP A 77 0.48 -3.22 7.59
CA ASP A 77 0.46 -3.87 8.91
C ASP A 77 1.80 -3.64 9.63
N GLY A 78 2.91 -3.64 8.85
CA GLY A 78 4.25 -3.38 9.35
C GLY A 78 5.06 -2.48 8.42
N VAL A 79 6.00 -1.73 8.99
CA VAL A 79 7.03 -1.00 8.25
C VAL A 79 8.40 -1.31 8.83
N LEU A 80 9.36 -1.61 7.96
CA LEU A 80 10.78 -1.72 8.29
C LEU A 80 11.55 -0.57 7.63
N ILE A 81 12.31 0.19 8.43
CA ILE A 81 13.18 1.26 7.95
C ILE A 81 14.62 0.93 8.32
N THR A 82 15.47 0.75 7.33
CA THR A 82 16.87 0.30 7.52
C THR A 82 17.73 1.39 8.15
N HIS A 83 17.66 2.62 7.62
CA HIS A 83 18.45 3.76 8.09
C HIS A 83 17.82 5.11 7.71
N GLU A 84 18.41 6.19 8.21
CA GLU A 84 17.80 7.53 8.24
C GLU A 84 17.91 8.35 6.95
N HIS A 85 18.57 7.83 5.91
CA HIS A 85 18.67 8.56 4.64
C HIS A 85 17.30 8.71 3.99
N GLN A 86 17.10 9.82 3.28
CA GLN A 86 15.78 10.21 2.78
C GLN A 86 15.18 9.22 1.77
N ASP A 87 16.01 8.51 1.02
CA ASP A 87 15.62 7.46 0.08
C ASP A 87 15.21 6.14 0.75
N HIS A 88 15.24 6.08 2.10
CA HIS A 88 14.79 4.95 2.92
C HIS A 88 13.81 5.38 4.04
N LEU A 89 13.97 6.58 4.59
CA LEU A 89 13.08 7.22 5.55
C LEU A 89 12.34 8.39 4.89
N ASP A 90 11.28 8.08 4.14
CA ASP A 90 10.44 9.09 3.51
C ASP A 90 9.11 9.30 4.26
N LYS A 91 9.02 10.40 5.01
CA LYS A 91 7.80 10.77 5.74
C LYS A 91 6.59 10.96 4.82
N ALA A 92 6.78 11.38 3.56
CA ALA A 92 5.68 11.55 2.62
C ALA A 92 5.09 10.21 2.20
N ALA A 93 5.92 9.22 1.89
CA ALA A 93 5.46 7.86 1.60
C ALA A 93 4.74 7.26 2.81
N LEU A 94 5.35 7.38 4.00
CA LEU A 94 4.78 6.86 5.25
C LEU A 94 3.40 7.43 5.57
N GLN A 95 3.16 8.72 5.34
CA GLN A 95 1.85 9.36 5.58
C GLN A 95 0.70 8.66 4.83
N HIS A 96 0.97 8.06 3.67
CA HIS A 96 -0.04 7.39 2.88
C HIS A 96 -0.32 5.95 3.32
N ILE A 97 0.59 5.26 4.00
CA ILE A 97 0.45 3.83 4.30
C ILE A 97 0.29 3.50 5.78
N LEU A 98 0.69 4.40 6.68
CA LEU A 98 0.58 4.17 8.13
C LEU A 98 -0.87 4.26 8.62
N THR A 99 -1.24 3.35 9.51
CA THR A 99 -2.43 3.43 10.35
C THR A 99 -2.01 3.56 11.83
N PRO A 100 -2.95 3.77 12.78
CA PRO A 100 -2.63 3.68 14.20
C PRO A 100 -2.05 2.33 14.64
N GLU A 101 -2.44 1.25 13.96
CA GLU A 101 -2.10 -0.14 14.29
C GLU A 101 -0.78 -0.61 13.67
N THR A 102 -0.24 0.10 12.68
CA THR A 102 1.02 -0.27 12.02
C THR A 102 2.18 -0.38 13.02
N ASP A 103 2.83 -1.55 13.09
CA ASP A 103 4.10 -1.72 13.81
C ASP A 103 5.24 -1.16 12.95
N ILE A 104 6.09 -0.33 13.55
CA ILE A 104 7.20 0.31 12.84
C ILE A 104 8.48 -0.11 13.53
N VAL A 105 9.33 -0.83 12.80
CA VAL A 105 10.65 -1.27 13.26
C VAL A 105 11.70 -0.51 12.46
N LEU A 106 12.66 0.08 13.15
CA LEU A 106 13.63 0.99 12.53
C LEU A 106 14.92 1.10 13.34
N ASN A 107 15.98 1.64 12.75
CA ASN A 107 17.19 1.96 13.53
C ASN A 107 16.93 3.11 14.52
N ALA A 108 17.83 3.27 15.50
CA ALA A 108 17.69 4.29 16.54
C ALA A 108 17.60 5.71 15.98
N LYS A 109 18.36 6.03 14.92
CA LYS A 109 18.37 7.39 14.35
C LYS A 109 17.07 7.72 13.61
N SER A 110 16.51 6.76 12.88
CA SER A 110 15.22 6.92 12.22
C SER A 110 14.08 7.03 13.24
N ALA A 111 14.14 6.30 14.36
CA ALA A 111 13.17 6.43 15.45
C ALA A 111 13.17 7.85 16.06
N GLU A 112 14.36 8.43 16.26
CA GLU A 112 14.51 9.82 16.72
C GLU A 112 13.88 10.81 15.71
N ILE A 113 14.14 10.64 14.41
CA ILE A 113 13.63 11.53 13.35
C ILE A 113 12.12 11.39 13.18
N LEU A 114 11.60 10.16 13.24
CA LEU A 114 10.18 9.87 13.03
C LEU A 114 9.33 10.16 14.26
N GLY A 115 9.89 10.03 15.47
CA GLY A 115 9.18 10.19 16.74
C GLY A 115 8.17 9.07 17.03
N ARG A 116 8.21 7.97 16.27
CA ARG A 116 7.33 6.79 16.37
C ARG A 116 8.09 5.53 15.95
N GLY A 117 7.71 4.40 16.52
CA GLY A 117 8.23 3.07 16.20
C GLY A 117 9.19 2.54 17.26
N ARG A 118 9.57 1.27 17.13
CA ARG A 118 10.46 0.57 18.05
C ARG A 118 11.85 0.45 17.43
N ALA A 119 12.84 1.02 18.10
CA ALA A 119 14.21 0.94 17.66
C ALA A 119 14.76 -0.49 17.81
N LEU A 120 15.30 -1.06 16.73
CA LEU A 120 16.02 -2.33 16.73
C LEU A 120 17.54 -2.04 16.62
N GLN A 121 18.33 -2.71 17.45
CA GLN A 121 19.79 -2.56 17.46
C GLN A 121 20.43 -3.76 16.75
N ASN A 122 21.64 -3.55 16.22
CA ASN A 122 22.44 -4.63 15.66
C ASN A 122 22.69 -5.73 16.72
N GLY A 123 22.41 -6.98 16.37
CA GLY A 123 22.58 -8.12 17.27
C GLY A 123 21.47 -8.29 18.32
N HIS A 124 20.39 -7.50 18.25
CA HIS A 124 19.22 -7.72 19.10
C HIS A 124 18.58 -9.09 18.76
N ALA A 125 18.50 -9.98 19.75
CA ALA A 125 17.78 -11.25 19.66
C ALA A 125 16.43 -11.15 20.39
N THR A 126 15.37 -11.65 19.76
CA THR A 126 14.01 -11.73 20.32
C THR A 126 13.85 -12.90 21.28
#